data_AF-A0A0Q4BDA1-F1
#
_entry.id   AF-A0A0Q4BDA1-F1
#
_cell.length_a   1.000
_cell.length_b   1.000
_cell.length_c   1.000
_cell.angle_alpha   90.00
_cell.angle_beta   90.00
_cell.angle_gamma   90.00
#
_symmetry.space_group_name_H-M   'P 1'
#
loop_
_entity.id
_entity.type
_entity.pdbx_description
1 polymer ?
#
loop_
_entity_poly.entity_id
_entity_poly.type
_entity_poly.pdbx_seq_one_letter_code
_entity_poly.pdbx_strand_id
1 'polypeptide(L)' 'MEQTMFGPYSMNKGLCSCGELTDIDSEVLRRKVELGKRVECRMCRNRRIAREHEQLELHYLGLDEEEDLHQV' A
#
# COMPACT_ATOMS: atom_id res chain seq x y z
N MET A 1 -11.96 20.56 -22.03
CA MET A 1 -12.55 19.93 -20.83
C MET A 1 -11.43 19.70 -19.83
N GLU A 2 -11.07 20.73 -19.06
CA GLU A 2 -10.14 20.61 -17.93
C GLU A 2 -10.99 20.73 -16.66
N GLN A 3 -11.21 19.61 -15.98
CA GLN A 3 -11.79 19.63 -14.64
C GLN A 3 -10.64 19.79 -13.63
N THR A 4 -10.36 21.02 -13.25
CA THR A 4 -9.51 21.35 -12.11
C THR A 4 -10.26 21.06 -10.80
N MET A 5 -10.16 19.83 -10.29
CA MET A 5 -10.55 19.50 -8.92
C MET A 5 -9.54 20.10 -7.92
N PHE A 6 -9.61 21.40 -7.63
CA PHE A 6 -8.79 22.02 -6.58
C PHE A 6 -9.60 23.02 -5.73
N GLY A 7 -10.40 22.49 -4.82
CA GLY A 7 -10.72 23.17 -3.56
C GLY A 7 -9.56 22.98 -2.56
N PRO A 8 -9.48 23.76 -1.47
CA PRO A 8 -8.44 23.60 -0.46
C PRO A 8 -8.59 22.22 0.22
N TYR A 9 -7.79 21.25 -0.22
CA TYR A 9 -7.72 19.95 0.43
C TYR A 9 -7.19 20.18 1.85
N SER A 10 -8.00 19.85 2.84
CA SER A 10 -7.55 19.79 4.23
C SER A 10 -6.62 18.60 4.34
N MET A 11 -5.33 18.86 4.17
CA MET A 11 -4.26 17.88 4.28
C MET A 11 -4.00 17.64 5.76
N ASN A 12 -4.32 16.43 6.22
CA ASN A 12 -3.98 15.99 7.57
C ASN A 12 -2.60 15.33 7.56
N LYS A 13 -1.92 15.37 8.70
CA LYS A 13 -0.72 14.56 8.93
C LYS A 13 -1.16 13.23 9.53
N GLY A 14 -0.78 12.12 8.91
CA GLY A 14 -0.99 10.78 9.43
C GLY A 14 0.35 10.13 9.80
N LEU A 15 0.37 9.40 10.91
CA LEU A 15 1.56 8.66 11.35
C LEU A 15 1.64 7.30 10.64
N CYS A 16 2.73 7.06 9.92
CA CYS A 16 3.03 5.75 9.37
C CYS A 16 3.62 4.81 10.43
N SER A 17 3.49 3.50 10.22
CA SER A 17 4.14 2.47 11.05
C SER A 17 5.67 2.55 11.12
N CYS A 18 6.34 3.22 10.17
CA CYS A 18 7.78 3.47 10.22
C CYS A 18 8.17 4.66 11.11
N GLY A 19 7.19 5.40 11.65
CA GLY A 19 7.41 6.60 12.45
C GLY A 19 7.40 7.91 11.64
N GLU A 20 7.28 7.84 10.32
CA GLU A 20 7.22 9.04 9.46
C GLU A 20 5.82 9.65 9.43
N LEU A 21 5.74 10.99 9.49
CA LEU A 21 4.51 11.75 9.29
C LEU A 21 4.29 11.96 7.79
N THR A 22 3.21 11.41 7.25
CA THR A 22 2.83 11.58 5.84
C THR A 22 1.65 12.53 5.72
N ASP A 23 1.68 13.35 4.67
CA ASP A 23 0.51 14.08 4.22
C ASP A 23 -0.55 13.12 3.68
N ILE A 24 -1.78 13.28 4.14
CA ILE A 24 -2.93 12.50 3.72
C ILE A 24 -4.17 13.37 3.68
N ASP A 25 -4.93 13.26 2.59
CA ASP A 25 -6.20 13.92 2.47
C ASP A 25 -7.20 13.45 3.54
N SER A 26 -8.00 14.37 4.07
CA SER A 26 -8.98 14.09 5.13
C SER A 26 -10.01 13.02 4.75
N GLU A 27 -10.49 13.02 3.52
CA GLU A 27 -11.42 12.02 3.02
C GLU A 27 -10.76 10.66 2.89
N VAL A 28 -9.52 10.64 2.38
CA VAL A 28 -8.72 9.41 2.29
C VAL A 28 -8.43 8.84 3.68
N LEU A 29 -8.12 9.67 4.66
CA LEU A 29 -7.92 9.25 6.04
C LEU A 29 -9.20 8.65 6.61
N ARG A 30 -10.35 9.32 6.44
CA ARG A 30 -11.66 8.81 6.91
C ARG A 30 -11.98 7.45 6.28
N ARG A 31 -11.85 7.32 4.96
CA ARG A 31 -12.08 6.05 4.25
C ARG A 31 -11.14 4.95 4.72
N LYS A 32 -9.87 5.26 5.00
CA LYS A 32 -8.93 4.26 5.54
C LYS A 32 -9.35 3.78 6.91
N VAL A 33 -9.79 4.68 7.79
CA VAL A 33 -10.31 4.33 9.13
C VAL A 33 -11.57 3.46 9.01
N GLU A 34 -12.52 3.84 8.16
CA GLU A 34 -13.76 3.06 7.91
C GLU A 34 -13.46 1.64 7.38
N LEU A 35 -12.43 1.49 6.55
CA LEU A 35 -11.99 0.20 6.01
C LEU A 35 -11.07 -0.58 6.96
N GLY A 36 -10.75 -0.07 8.15
CA GLY A 36 -9.78 -0.68 9.07
C GLY A 36 -8.35 -0.73 8.50
N LYS A 37 -8.04 0.11 7.50
CA LYS A 37 -6.74 0.16 6.83
C LYS A 37 -5.81 1.13 7.56
N ARG A 38 -4.54 0.73 7.67
CA ARG A 38 -3.49 1.56 8.29
C ARG A 38 -3.07 2.70 7.37
N VAL A 39 -2.62 3.80 7.97
CA VAL A 39 -1.93 4.87 7.26
C VAL A 39 -0.48 4.43 7.01
N GLU A 40 -0.04 4.55 5.77
CA GLU A 40 1.31 4.20 5.32
C GLU A 40 1.88 5.39 4.56
N CYS A 41 3.14 5.75 4.82
CA CYS A 41 3.88 6.70 4.01
C CYS A 41 4.13 6.10 2.62
N ARG A 42 4.51 6.96 1.67
CA ARG A 42 4.78 6.54 0.28
C ARG A 42 5.80 5.40 0.21
N MET A 43 6.83 5.42 1.05
CA MET A 43 7.88 4.40 1.05
C MET A 43 7.38 3.05 1.57
N CYS A 44 6.73 3.01 2.73
CA CYS A 44 6.18 1.76 3.29
C CYS A 44 5.11 1.17 2.38
N ARG A 45 4.21 2.01 1.85
CA ARG A 45 3.19 1.58 0.89
C ARG A 45 3.82 0.93 -0.33
N ASN A 46 4.79 1.59 -0.96
CA ASN A 46 5.45 1.07 -2.16
C ASN A 46 6.20 -0.23 -1.87
N ARG A 47 6.90 -0.32 -0.74
CA ARG A 47 7.59 -1.54 -0.32
C ARG A 47 6.63 -2.70 -0.13
N ARG A 48 5.48 -2.48 0.50
CA ARG A 48 4.46 -3.53 0.68
C ARG A 48 3.90 -3.98 -0.66
N ILE A 49 3.50 -3.03 -1.52
CA ILE A 49 2.97 -3.34 -2.86
C ILE A 49 4.00 -4.11 -3.69
N ALA A 50 5.28 -3.72 -3.66
CA ALA A 50 6.33 -4.41 -4.39
C ALA A 50 6.51 -5.86 -3.92
N ARG A 51 6.47 -6.10 -2.60
CA ARG A 51 6.52 -7.47 -2.05
C ARG A 51 5.30 -8.30 -2.43
N GLU A 52 4.12 -7.72 -2.34
CA GLU A 52 2.87 -8.39 -2.75
C GLU A 52 2.92 -8.73 -4.25
N HIS A 53 3.45 -7.82 -5.07
CA HIS A 53 3.64 -8.05 -6.50
C HIS A 53 4.63 -9.18 -6.77
N GLU A 54 5.80 -9.15 -6.14
CA GLU A 54 6.83 -10.19 -6.26
C GLU A 54 6.28 -11.55 -5.84
N GLN A 55 5.53 -11.63 -4.74
CA GLN A 55 4.87 -12.86 -4.30
C GLN A 55 3.85 -13.38 -5.33
N LEU A 56 3.06 -12.49 -5.91
CA LEU A 56 2.12 -12.85 -6.97
C LEU A 56 2.85 -13.34 -8.22
N GLU A 57 3.94 -12.67 -8.62
CA GLU A 57 4.76 -13.08 -9.75
C GLU A 57 5.36 -14.47 -9.53
N LEU A 58 5.95 -14.73 -8.36
CA LEU A 58 6.48 -16.06 -8.01
C LEU A 58 5.40 -17.14 -8.11
N HIS A 59 4.20 -16.87 -7.55
CA HIS A 59 3.07 -17.78 -7.63
C HIS A 59 2.60 -18.07 -9.07
N TYR A 60 2.49 -17.05 -9.91
CA TYR A 60 2.07 -17.26 -11.31
C TYR A 60 3.18 -17.85 -12.20
N LEU A 61 4.44 -17.76 -11.79
CA LEU A 61 5.57 -18.42 -12.44
C LEU A 61 5.78 -19.87 -11.95
N GLY A 62 5.04 -20.32 -10.94
CA GLY A 62 5.24 -21.63 -10.30
C GLY A 62 6.60 -21.75 -9.60
N LEU A 63 7.14 -20.62 -9.12
CA LEU A 63 8.40 -20.54 -8.39
C LEU A 63 8.18 -20.37 -6.89
N ASP A 64 6.94 -20.49 -6.43
CA ASP A 64 6.52 -20.45 -5.03
C ASP A 64 6.72 -21.78 -4.29
N GLU A 65 7.16 -22.83 -4.98
CA GLU A 65 7.31 -24.17 -4.41
C GLU A 65 8.74 -24.49 -3.90
N GLU A 66 8.83 -24.62 -2.57
CA GLU A 66 9.70 -25.57 -1.85
C GLU A 66 9.22 -27.03 -2.01
N GLU A 67 8.42 -27.36 -3.02
CA GLU A 67 7.82 -28.69 -3.25
C GLU A 67 8.40 -29.40 -4.48
N ASP A 68 9.71 -29.70 -4.47
CA ASP A 68 10.25 -30.75 -5.36
C ASP A 68 11.56 -31.38 -4.83
N LEU A 69 11.71 -31.49 -3.50
CA LEU A 69 12.85 -32.17 -2.85
C LEU A 69 12.49 -33.54 -2.21
N HIS A 70 11.33 -34.12 -2.54
CA HIS A 70 10.85 -35.34 -1.85
C HIS A 70 10.42 -36.53 -2.71
N GLN A 71 10.84 -36.66 -3.98
CA GLN A 71 10.74 -37.96 -4.69
C GLN A 71 11.50 -37.92 -6.03
N VAL A 72 12.72 -38.49 -6.08
CA VAL A 72 13.06 -39.74 -6.81
C VAL A 72 14.37 -40.30 -6.24
#